data_AF-A0A1X0NZ13-F1
#
_entry.id   AF-A0A1X0NZ13-F1
#
_cell.length_a   1.000
_cell.length_b   1.000
_cell.length_c   1.000
_cell.angle_alpha   90.00
_cell.angle_beta   90.00
_cell.angle_gamma   90.00
#
_symmetry.space_group_name_H-M   'P 1'
#
loop_
_entity.id
_entity.type
_entity.pdbx_description
1 polymer ?
#
loop_
_entity_poly.entity_id
_entity_poly.type
_entity_poly.pdbx_seq_one_letter_code
_entity_poly.pdbx_strand_id
1 'polypeptide(L)'
;VQSTGVVRELPRKGKSGVQAYTVATQNENEEWKLIRIKASTKDLDNKSRYCTQIGDKVMNFQDDIDDCVASQILTEEKKSMFIDHIIPGAIRMHRDRLLVQPQEGKLEVPNFENGNPCTHFTVPSDHHSEGVENADFVLYVAAGTGEPFGVTCAREESSGRPIAGAMNFPPYYLVDPRLNVRIAAHEMAHA
;
A
#
# COMPACT_ATOMS: atom_id res chain seq x y z
N VAL A 1 33.59 -22.10 19.79
CA VAL A 1 32.15 -21.92 20.11
C VAL A 1 31.77 -20.54 19.63
N GLN A 2 30.99 -20.41 18.55
CA GLN A 2 30.43 -19.13 18.14
C GLN A 2 29.34 -18.75 19.16
N SER A 3 29.46 -17.57 19.76
CA SER A 3 28.49 -17.05 20.72
C SER A 3 27.49 -16.17 19.98
N THR A 4 26.24 -16.57 19.99
CA THR A 4 25.11 -15.77 19.48
C THR A 4 24.49 -15.00 20.63
N GLY A 5 24.55 -13.67 20.54
CA GLY A 5 23.87 -12.78 21.47
C GLY A 5 22.46 -12.43 20.98
N VAL A 6 21.49 -12.44 21.87
CA VAL A 6 20.12 -11.97 21.60
C VAL A 6 19.89 -10.69 22.38
N VAL A 7 19.58 -9.60 21.68
CA VAL A 7 19.32 -8.28 22.29
C VAL A 7 17.85 -7.90 22.12
N ARG A 8 17.27 -7.30 23.17
CA ARG A 8 15.90 -6.78 23.16
C ARG A 8 15.92 -5.26 23.26
N GLU A 9 15.43 -4.58 22.24
CA GLU A 9 15.29 -3.12 22.28
C GLU A 9 14.15 -2.68 23.22
N LEU A 10 14.38 -1.58 23.97
CA LEU A 10 13.37 -0.97 24.83
C LEU A 10 12.49 0.02 24.03
N PRO A 11 11.16 -0.02 24.18
CA PRO A 11 10.26 0.89 23.49
C PRO A 11 10.57 2.36 23.82
N ARG A 12 10.73 3.20 22.78
CA ARG A 12 10.84 4.66 22.91
C ARG A 12 9.48 5.31 22.61
N LYS A 13 9.15 6.39 23.33
CA LYS A 13 7.87 7.11 23.21
C LYS A 13 7.63 7.53 21.75
N GLY A 14 6.49 7.13 21.16
CA GLY A 14 6.12 7.43 19.77
C GLY A 14 6.55 6.38 18.71
N LYS A 15 7.26 5.31 19.09
CA LYS A 15 7.57 4.17 18.21
C LYS A 15 6.68 2.96 18.52
N SER A 16 6.45 2.13 17.51
CA SER A 16 5.71 0.87 17.71
C SER A 16 6.47 -0.06 18.64
N GLY A 17 5.77 -0.72 19.56
CA GLY A 17 6.35 -1.60 20.59
C GLY A 17 6.82 -2.96 20.09
N VAL A 18 7.27 -3.02 18.84
CA VAL A 18 7.75 -4.26 18.21
C VAL A 18 9.08 -4.63 18.85
N GLN A 19 9.07 -5.72 19.61
CA GLN A 19 10.28 -6.37 20.11
C GLN A 19 10.90 -7.16 18.96
N ALA A 20 11.77 -6.53 18.17
CA ALA A 20 12.64 -7.30 17.30
C ALA A 20 13.73 -7.93 18.17
N TYR A 21 13.76 -9.25 18.26
CA TYR A 21 14.92 -9.97 18.75
C TYR A 21 15.97 -9.92 17.64
N THR A 22 17.01 -9.11 17.80
CA THR A 22 18.14 -9.11 16.87
C THR A 22 19.12 -10.20 17.29
N VAL A 23 19.38 -11.15 16.38
CA VAL A 23 20.43 -12.16 16.54
C VAL A 23 21.69 -11.58 15.90
N ALA A 24 22.71 -11.30 16.70
CA ALA A 24 24.00 -10.90 16.19
C ALA A 24 24.72 -12.13 15.61
N THR A 25 24.70 -12.30 14.29
CA THR A 25 25.55 -13.26 13.59
C THR A 25 26.71 -12.51 12.92
N GLN A 26 27.91 -13.11 12.91
CA GLN A 26 29.14 -12.51 12.39
C GLN A 26 29.18 -12.41 10.84
N ASN A 27 28.05 -12.57 10.15
CA ASN A 27 27.97 -12.46 8.68
C ASN A 27 27.24 -11.15 8.32
N GLU A 28 28.01 -10.08 8.24
CA GLU A 28 27.59 -8.68 8.09
C GLU A 28 27.19 -8.27 6.65
N ASN A 29 26.65 -9.15 5.80
CA ASN A 29 26.59 -8.77 4.39
C ASN A 29 25.34 -8.02 3.93
N GLU A 30 24.19 -8.06 4.61
CA GLU A 30 23.00 -7.27 4.19
C GLU A 30 22.13 -6.85 5.39
N GLU A 31 22.08 -5.55 5.68
CA GLU A 31 21.37 -4.99 6.83
C GLU A 31 19.85 -4.96 6.58
N TRP A 32 19.11 -5.87 7.22
CA TRP A 32 17.65 -5.92 7.17
C TRP A 32 17.02 -4.78 7.99
N LYS A 33 16.10 -4.01 7.39
CA LYS A 33 15.39 -2.88 8.02
C LYS A 33 13.89 -2.98 7.83
N LEU A 34 13.13 -2.24 8.64
CA LEU A 34 11.66 -2.17 8.49
C LEU A 34 11.29 -1.62 7.11
N ILE A 35 10.33 -2.27 6.45
CA ILE A 35 9.89 -1.90 5.10
C ILE A 35 9.35 -0.46 5.03
N ARG A 36 9.76 0.28 4.00
CA ARG A 36 9.27 1.62 3.70
C ARG A 36 8.18 1.53 2.63
N ILE A 37 6.93 1.51 3.06
CA ILE A 37 5.77 1.51 2.15
C ILE A 37 5.31 2.95 1.92
N LYS A 38 5.19 3.36 0.65
CA LYS A 38 4.58 4.62 0.24
C LYS A 38 3.23 4.34 -0.42
N ALA A 39 2.18 5.06 -0.05
CA ALA A 39 0.90 5.00 -0.73
C ALA A 39 0.69 6.26 -1.58
N SER A 40 0.24 6.08 -2.82
CA SER A 40 -0.24 7.13 -3.70
C SER A 40 -1.76 7.05 -3.78
N THR A 41 -2.43 8.16 -3.48
CA THR A 41 -3.90 8.27 -3.47
C THR A 41 -4.42 9.14 -4.60
N LYS A 42 -3.70 9.23 -5.72
CA LYS A 42 -4.05 10.15 -6.82
C LYS A 42 -5.43 9.91 -7.40
N ASP A 43 -5.88 8.65 -7.43
CA ASP A 43 -7.25 8.32 -7.84
C ASP A 43 -8.32 8.95 -6.92
N LEU A 44 -8.01 9.22 -5.65
CA LEU A 44 -8.93 9.88 -4.72
C LEU A 44 -9.03 11.39 -4.98
N ASP A 45 -8.08 11.99 -5.70
CA ASP A 45 -8.11 13.42 -6.06
C ASP A 45 -8.92 13.69 -7.33
N ASN A 46 -9.13 12.67 -8.15
CA ASN A 46 -9.88 12.78 -9.39
C ASN A 46 -11.33 12.28 -9.22
N LYS A 47 -12.29 13.21 -9.22
CA LYS A 47 -13.72 12.92 -9.06
C LYS A 47 -14.31 12.00 -10.13
N SER A 48 -13.65 11.82 -11.29
CA SER A 48 -14.11 10.84 -12.29
C SER A 48 -13.73 9.39 -11.95
N ARG A 49 -13.00 9.16 -10.85
CA ARG A 49 -12.45 7.85 -10.48
C ARG A 49 -13.19 7.17 -9.31
N TYR A 50 -14.15 7.84 -8.70
CA TYR A 50 -14.96 7.31 -7.60
C TYR A 50 -16.35 7.93 -7.63
N CYS A 51 -17.32 7.26 -6.98
CA CYS A 51 -18.70 7.73 -6.96
C CYS A 51 -18.85 9.03 -6.17
N THR A 52 -19.39 10.07 -6.81
CA THR A 52 -19.69 11.36 -6.16
C THR A 52 -21.19 11.58 -5.96
N GLN A 53 -22.02 10.99 -6.82
CA GLN A 53 -23.47 11.03 -6.74
C GLN A 53 -24.08 9.70 -7.25
N ILE A 54 -25.36 9.49 -6.96
CA ILE A 54 -26.10 8.30 -7.40
C ILE A 54 -26.26 8.36 -8.93
N GLY A 55 -26.00 7.24 -9.61
CA GLY A 55 -26.11 7.12 -11.07
C GLY A 55 -24.88 7.59 -11.84
N ASP A 56 -23.83 8.07 -11.16
CA ASP A 56 -22.52 8.23 -11.80
C ASP A 56 -22.04 6.87 -12.34
N LYS A 57 -21.33 6.91 -13.47
CA LYS A 57 -20.65 5.73 -14.04
C LYS A 57 -19.16 5.84 -13.78
N VAL A 58 -18.64 4.92 -12.97
CA VAL A 58 -17.21 4.91 -12.58
C VAL A 58 -16.63 3.52 -12.74
N MET A 59 -15.33 3.45 -12.99
CA MET A 59 -14.63 2.17 -13.14
C MET A 59 -14.51 1.44 -11.80
N ASN A 60 -14.57 0.11 -11.85
CA ASN A 60 -14.36 -0.76 -10.69
C ASN A 60 -12.89 -1.18 -10.47
N PHE A 61 -11.97 -0.60 -11.26
CA PHE A 61 -10.54 -0.94 -11.33
C PHE A 61 -10.23 -2.38 -11.77
N GLN A 62 -11.18 -3.06 -12.40
CA GLN A 62 -11.08 -4.41 -12.99
C GLN A 62 -11.67 -4.44 -14.41
N ASP A 63 -11.34 -3.43 -15.23
CA ASP A 63 -11.81 -3.31 -16.63
C ASP A 63 -13.33 -3.11 -16.84
N ASP A 64 -14.12 -2.89 -15.78
CA ASP A 64 -15.57 -2.65 -15.90
C ASP A 64 -16.01 -1.28 -15.35
N ILE A 65 -17.22 -0.86 -15.72
CA ILE A 65 -17.86 0.39 -15.31
C ILE A 65 -19.17 0.07 -14.59
N ASP A 66 -19.27 0.49 -13.34
CA ASP A 66 -20.46 0.31 -12.51
C ASP A 66 -21.28 1.61 -12.38
N ASP A 67 -22.57 1.44 -12.17
CA ASP A 67 -23.47 2.51 -11.74
C ASP A 67 -23.40 2.72 -10.23
N CYS A 68 -23.13 3.97 -9.83
CA CYS A 68 -22.98 4.35 -8.43
C CYS A 68 -24.31 4.30 -7.67
N VAL A 69 -24.32 3.60 -6.54
CA VAL A 69 -25.42 3.62 -5.57
C VAL A 69 -25.05 4.44 -4.32
N ALA A 70 -26.04 4.76 -3.49
CA ALA A 70 -25.86 5.62 -2.31
C ALA A 70 -24.74 5.16 -1.36
N SER A 71 -24.58 3.85 -1.16
CA SER A 71 -23.54 3.28 -0.30
C SER A 71 -22.13 3.47 -0.83
N GLN A 72 -21.98 3.61 -2.15
CA GLN A 72 -20.69 3.74 -2.84
C GLN A 72 -20.20 5.18 -2.92
N ILE A 73 -21.01 6.17 -2.54
CA ILE A 73 -20.57 7.57 -2.54
C ILE A 73 -19.41 7.75 -1.56
N LEU A 74 -18.29 8.28 -2.08
CA LEU A 74 -17.13 8.67 -1.29
C LEU A 74 -17.33 10.11 -0.79
N THR A 75 -17.92 10.24 0.40
CA THR A 75 -18.04 11.53 1.08
C THR A 75 -16.67 12.02 1.56
N GLU A 76 -16.54 13.32 1.82
CA GLU A 76 -15.30 13.89 2.39
C GLU A 76 -14.92 13.25 3.73
N GLU A 77 -15.92 12.89 4.55
CA GLU A 77 -15.70 12.18 5.82
C GLU A 77 -15.09 10.78 5.59
N LYS A 78 -15.66 10.01 4.65
CA LYS A 78 -15.11 8.70 4.28
C LYS A 78 -13.71 8.82 3.68
N LYS A 79 -13.50 9.82 2.82
CA LYS A 79 -12.21 10.09 2.18
C LYS A 79 -11.15 10.43 3.22
N SER A 80 -11.44 11.33 4.17
CA SER A 80 -10.54 11.65 5.28
C SER A 80 -10.26 10.43 6.15
N MET A 81 -11.29 9.65 6.54
CA MET A 81 -11.08 8.42 7.28
C MET A 81 -10.15 7.43 6.54
N PHE A 82 -10.31 7.32 5.23
CA PHE A 82 -9.50 6.42 4.42
C PHE A 82 -8.04 6.87 4.35
N ILE A 83 -7.80 8.14 4.03
CA ILE A 83 -6.46 8.73 3.84
C ILE A 83 -5.72 8.89 5.17
N ASP A 84 -6.40 9.37 6.21
CA ASP A 84 -5.76 9.82 7.45
C ASP A 84 -5.67 8.69 8.51
N HIS A 85 -6.48 7.64 8.39
CA HIS A 85 -6.56 6.58 9.40
C HIS A 85 -6.36 5.18 8.84
N ILE A 86 -7.14 4.78 7.82
CA ILE A 86 -7.15 3.39 7.35
C ILE A 86 -5.85 3.03 6.62
N ILE A 87 -5.45 3.82 5.62
CA ILE A 87 -4.22 3.56 4.85
C ILE A 87 -2.98 3.62 5.77
N PRO A 88 -2.77 4.65 6.62
CA PRO A 88 -1.63 4.69 7.53
C PRO A 88 -1.65 3.55 8.55
N GLY A 89 -2.83 3.17 9.04
CA GLY A 89 -3.00 2.05 9.96
C GLY A 89 -2.58 0.71 9.34
N ALA A 90 -3.03 0.44 8.10
CA ALA A 90 -2.69 -0.77 7.36
C ALA A 90 -1.19 -0.84 7.02
N ILE A 91 -0.61 0.26 6.53
CA ILE A 91 0.84 0.38 6.30
C ILE A 91 1.61 0.08 7.58
N ARG A 92 1.17 0.65 8.71
CA ARG A 92 1.84 0.42 9.99
C ARG A 92 1.78 -1.04 10.42
N MET A 93 0.68 -1.75 10.19
CA MET A 93 0.58 -3.17 10.51
C MET A 93 1.66 -4.02 9.81
N HIS A 94 1.94 -3.72 8.54
CA HIS A 94 2.98 -4.38 7.75
C HIS A 94 4.38 -3.91 8.09
N ARG A 95 4.61 -2.60 8.13
CA ARG A 95 5.92 -2.02 8.46
C ARG A 95 6.44 -2.52 9.79
N ASP A 96 5.57 -2.66 10.78
CA ASP A 96 5.94 -3.10 12.12
C ASP A 96 6.29 -4.59 12.19
N ARG A 97 6.16 -5.35 11.10
CA ARG A 97 6.37 -6.82 11.07
C ARG A 97 7.31 -7.30 9.98
N LEU A 98 7.44 -6.54 8.90
CA LEU A 98 8.22 -6.93 7.73
C LEU A 98 9.58 -6.21 7.76
N LEU A 99 10.64 -7.02 7.86
CA LEU A 99 11.99 -6.60 7.56
C LEU A 99 12.27 -6.89 6.08
N VAL A 100 12.98 -5.99 5.41
CA VAL A 100 13.44 -6.14 4.03
C VAL A 100 14.90 -5.69 3.92
N GLN A 101 15.55 -6.12 2.86
CA GLN A 101 16.71 -5.43 2.34
C GLN A 101 16.22 -4.16 1.64
N PRO A 102 16.64 -2.97 2.10
CA PRO A 102 16.11 -1.73 1.56
C PRO A 102 16.46 -1.56 0.08
N GLN A 103 15.52 -1.03 -0.69
CA GLN A 103 15.77 -0.52 -2.03
C GLN A 103 16.91 0.51 -1.98
N GLU A 104 17.91 0.31 -2.84
CA GLU A 104 18.97 1.29 -3.08
C GLU A 104 18.45 2.43 -3.97
N GLY A 105 18.74 3.67 -3.58
CA GLY A 105 18.31 4.83 -4.35
C GLY A 105 16.80 5.06 -4.33
N LYS A 106 16.28 5.64 -5.42
CA LYS A 106 14.85 5.90 -5.63
C LYS A 106 14.20 4.66 -6.27
N LEU A 107 12.99 4.34 -5.86
CA LEU A 107 12.23 3.22 -6.43
C LEU A 107 11.52 3.69 -7.70
N GLU A 108 12.05 3.30 -8.85
CA GLU A 108 11.41 3.52 -10.15
C GLU A 108 10.35 2.44 -10.40
N VAL A 109 9.14 2.86 -10.74
CA VAL A 109 8.04 1.96 -11.08
C VAL A 109 8.03 1.76 -12.60
N PRO A 110 8.08 0.54 -13.12
CA PRO A 110 8.06 0.33 -14.57
C PRO A 110 6.72 0.75 -15.16
N ASN A 111 6.71 1.05 -16.47
CA ASN A 111 5.45 1.18 -17.20
C ASN A 111 4.73 -0.17 -17.20
N PHE A 112 3.42 -0.15 -16.94
CA PHE A 112 2.63 -1.37 -16.94
C PHE A 112 2.21 -1.73 -18.37
N GLU A 113 2.43 -2.98 -18.76
CA GLU A 113 2.02 -3.49 -20.07
C GLU A 113 0.48 -3.56 -20.20
N ASN A 114 -0.01 -3.55 -21.45
CA ASN A 114 -1.44 -3.74 -21.73
C ASN A 114 -1.93 -5.07 -21.16
N GLY A 115 -3.05 -5.04 -20.43
CA GLY A 115 -3.63 -6.20 -19.75
C GLY A 115 -3.09 -6.41 -18.32
N ASN A 116 -2.13 -5.60 -17.87
CA ASN A 116 -1.79 -5.55 -16.45
C ASN A 116 -2.94 -4.85 -15.68
N PRO A 117 -3.50 -5.45 -14.63
CA PRO A 117 -4.63 -4.86 -13.88
C PRO A 117 -4.29 -3.49 -13.26
N CYS A 118 -3.01 -3.19 -13.06
CA CYS A 118 -2.56 -1.92 -12.52
C CYS A 118 -2.57 -0.76 -13.52
N THR A 119 -2.82 -1.02 -14.80
CA THR A 119 -3.04 0.04 -15.81
C THR A 119 -4.28 0.89 -15.52
N HIS A 120 -5.19 0.41 -14.67
CA HIS A 120 -6.38 1.15 -14.22
C HIS A 120 -6.11 2.20 -13.15
N PHE A 121 -4.94 2.17 -12.53
CA PHE A 121 -4.57 3.03 -11.41
C PHE A 121 -3.75 4.23 -11.87
N THR A 122 -3.96 5.37 -11.21
CA THR A 122 -3.21 6.59 -11.52
C THR A 122 -1.81 6.52 -10.91
N VAL A 123 -0.81 6.27 -11.75
CA VAL A 123 0.60 6.39 -11.39
C VAL A 123 1.11 7.80 -11.75
N PRO A 124 1.63 8.59 -10.80
CA PRO A 124 2.32 9.84 -11.13
C PRO A 124 3.47 9.60 -12.11
N SER A 125 3.60 10.46 -13.12
CA SER A 125 4.67 10.35 -14.13
C SER A 125 6.06 10.22 -13.51
N ASP A 126 6.31 10.96 -12.44
CA ASP A 126 7.62 11.03 -11.80
C ASP A 126 7.98 9.71 -11.10
N HIS A 127 7.00 8.86 -10.79
CA HIS A 127 7.27 7.52 -10.26
C HIS A 127 7.89 6.60 -11.33
N HIS A 128 7.62 6.85 -12.62
CA HIS A 128 8.19 6.11 -13.74
C HIS A 128 9.55 6.65 -14.19
N SER A 129 9.85 7.93 -13.92
CA SER A 129 11.06 8.60 -14.41
C SER A 129 12.07 8.93 -13.31
N GLU A 130 11.68 9.70 -12.30
CA GLU A 130 12.57 10.10 -11.21
C GLU A 130 12.60 9.06 -10.08
N GLY A 131 11.54 8.27 -9.95
CA GLY A 131 11.35 7.29 -8.89
C GLY A 131 10.93 7.89 -7.56
N VAL A 132 10.54 7.00 -6.64
CA VAL A 132 10.02 7.36 -5.33
C VAL A 132 11.13 7.27 -4.28
N GLU A 133 11.41 8.38 -3.61
CA GLU A 133 12.40 8.43 -2.54
C GLU A 133 11.95 7.66 -1.29
N ASN A 134 12.91 7.01 -0.63
CA ASN A 134 12.72 6.33 0.64
C ASN A 134 11.55 5.34 0.61
N ALA A 135 11.45 4.57 -0.46
CA ALA A 135 10.42 3.55 -0.67
C ALA A 135 11.09 2.21 -0.98
N ASP A 136 10.58 1.15 -0.34
CA ASP A 136 10.86 -0.23 -0.69
C ASP A 136 9.68 -0.84 -1.46
N PHE A 137 8.50 -0.25 -1.34
CA PHE A 137 7.28 -0.65 -2.03
C PHE A 137 6.35 0.56 -2.20
N VAL A 138 5.72 0.68 -3.36
CA VAL A 138 4.74 1.74 -3.66
C VAL A 138 3.36 1.12 -3.90
N LEU A 139 2.36 1.57 -3.15
CA LEU A 139 0.97 1.14 -3.28
C LEU A 139 0.13 2.24 -3.95
N TYR A 140 -0.56 1.91 -5.03
CA TYR A 140 -1.54 2.80 -5.67
C TYR A 140 -2.94 2.50 -5.15
N VAL A 141 -3.60 3.50 -4.59
CA VAL A 141 -4.84 3.31 -3.84
C VAL A 141 -6.01 4.03 -4.51
N ALA A 142 -7.09 3.29 -4.73
CA ALA A 142 -8.35 3.77 -5.26
C ALA A 142 -9.54 3.45 -4.33
N ALA A 143 -10.67 4.09 -4.60
CA ALA A 143 -11.94 3.87 -3.91
C ALA A 143 -13.11 3.81 -4.91
N GLY A 144 -12.97 2.94 -5.90
CA GLY A 144 -14.01 2.62 -6.87
C GLY A 144 -15.08 1.71 -6.31
N THR A 145 -15.92 1.19 -7.18
CA THR A 145 -16.99 0.22 -6.86
C THR A 145 -16.43 -1.21 -6.73
N GLY A 146 -17.31 -2.19 -6.53
CA GLY A 146 -16.95 -3.60 -6.40
C GLY A 146 -16.58 -4.02 -4.98
N GLU A 147 -15.75 -5.06 -4.87
CA GLU A 147 -15.19 -5.57 -3.62
C GLU A 147 -13.75 -5.05 -3.40
N PRO A 148 -13.25 -5.02 -2.15
CA PRO A 148 -11.86 -4.73 -1.87
C PRO A 148 -10.97 -5.76 -2.56
N PHE A 149 -9.86 -5.30 -3.15
CA PHE A 149 -8.83 -6.20 -3.66
C PHE A 149 -7.46 -5.54 -3.60
N GLY A 150 -6.41 -6.36 -3.50
CA GLY A 150 -5.02 -5.99 -3.70
C GLY A 150 -4.35 -6.82 -4.80
N VAL A 151 -3.44 -6.21 -5.55
CA VAL A 151 -2.72 -6.89 -6.64
C VAL A 151 -1.29 -6.39 -6.76
N THR A 152 -0.35 -7.30 -7.02
CA THR A 152 1.04 -6.93 -7.36
C THR A 152 1.10 -6.37 -8.78
N CYS A 153 1.65 -5.17 -8.95
CA CYS A 153 1.79 -4.50 -10.24
C CYS A 153 3.13 -4.77 -10.91
N ALA A 154 4.20 -4.77 -10.11
CA ALA A 154 5.56 -4.94 -10.60
C ALA A 154 6.44 -5.65 -9.58
N ARG A 155 7.40 -6.39 -10.10
CA ARG A 155 8.46 -7.06 -9.34
C ARG A 155 9.81 -6.56 -9.84
N GLU A 156 10.76 -6.44 -8.92
CA GLU A 156 12.16 -6.24 -9.28
C GLU A 156 12.67 -7.44 -10.08
N GLU A 157 13.34 -7.21 -11.20
CA GLU A 157 13.77 -8.28 -12.10
C GLU A 157 14.79 -9.23 -11.47
N SER A 158 15.72 -8.70 -10.67
CA SER A 158 16.83 -9.45 -10.08
C SER A 158 16.38 -10.39 -8.96
N SER A 159 15.50 -9.92 -8.09
CA SER A 159 15.09 -10.64 -6.87
C SER A 159 13.68 -11.24 -6.95
N GLY A 160 12.85 -10.80 -7.91
CA GLY A 160 11.42 -11.11 -7.98
C GLY A 160 10.59 -10.45 -6.87
N ARG A 161 11.20 -9.57 -6.06
CA ARG A 161 10.55 -8.87 -4.95
C ARG A 161 9.45 -7.94 -5.48
N PRO A 162 8.22 -7.97 -4.93
CA PRO A 162 7.22 -6.95 -5.23
C PRO A 162 7.73 -5.55 -4.88
N ILE A 163 7.66 -4.63 -5.85
CA ILE A 163 8.08 -3.23 -5.68
C ILE A 163 6.94 -2.23 -5.86
N ALA A 164 5.89 -2.64 -6.57
CA ALA A 164 4.68 -1.86 -6.71
C ALA A 164 3.45 -2.76 -6.68
N GLY A 165 2.39 -2.25 -6.07
CA GLY A 165 1.09 -2.90 -6.01
C GLY A 165 -0.03 -1.88 -6.06
N ALA A 166 -1.26 -2.36 -6.20
CA ALA A 166 -2.45 -1.53 -6.23
C ALA A 166 -3.54 -2.12 -5.34
N MET A 167 -4.41 -1.26 -4.82
CA MET A 167 -5.53 -1.64 -3.98
C MET A 167 -6.74 -0.78 -4.31
N ASN A 168 -7.86 -1.41 -4.61
CA ASN A 168 -9.17 -0.77 -4.61
C ASN A 168 -9.86 -1.03 -3.27
N PHE A 169 -10.38 0.00 -2.63
CA PHE A 169 -11.13 -0.12 -1.37
C PHE A 169 -12.47 0.62 -1.44
N PRO A 170 -13.58 -0.09 -1.68
CA PRO A 170 -14.87 0.53 -1.95
C PRO A 170 -15.43 1.37 -0.79
N PRO A 171 -16.06 2.53 -1.06
CA PRO A 171 -16.57 3.43 -0.02
C PRO A 171 -17.67 2.86 0.88
N TYR A 172 -18.33 1.78 0.49
CA TYR A 172 -19.31 1.09 1.34
C TYR A 172 -18.69 0.52 2.61
N TYR A 173 -17.42 0.10 2.54
CA TYR A 173 -16.71 -0.44 3.70
C TYR A 173 -16.34 0.64 4.71
N LEU A 174 -16.17 1.90 4.32
CA LEU A 174 -15.63 3.03 5.10
C LEU A 174 -16.57 3.55 6.21
N VAL A 175 -17.06 2.65 7.08
CA VAL A 175 -17.94 2.95 8.22
C VAL A 175 -17.32 2.62 9.58
N ASP A 176 -16.45 1.60 9.67
CA ASP A 176 -15.72 1.24 10.89
C ASP A 176 -14.20 1.25 10.65
N PRO A 177 -13.47 2.28 11.14
CA PRO A 177 -12.03 2.39 10.87
C PRO A 177 -11.22 1.22 11.44
N ARG A 178 -11.62 0.58 12.55
CA ARG A 178 -10.83 -0.50 13.16
C ARG A 178 -10.92 -1.79 12.35
N LEU A 179 -12.10 -2.12 11.87
CA LEU A 179 -12.30 -3.26 10.98
C LEU A 179 -11.60 -3.02 9.65
N ASN A 180 -11.79 -1.83 9.07
CA ASN A 180 -11.25 -1.50 7.75
C ASN A 180 -9.73 -1.41 7.69
N VAL A 181 -9.06 -1.00 8.77
CA VAL A 181 -7.59 -1.08 8.85
C VAL A 181 -7.12 -2.52 8.61
N ARG A 182 -7.85 -3.52 9.13
CA ARG A 182 -7.47 -4.93 8.97
C ARG A 182 -7.79 -5.46 7.57
N ILE A 183 -8.92 -5.05 7.00
CA ILE A 183 -9.28 -5.41 5.61
C ILE A 183 -8.28 -4.77 4.64
N ALA A 184 -7.99 -3.48 4.77
CA ALA A 184 -6.98 -2.82 3.96
C ALA A 184 -5.59 -3.45 4.15
N ALA A 185 -5.22 -3.82 5.38
CA ALA A 185 -3.97 -4.55 5.61
C ALA A 185 -3.97 -5.94 4.93
N HIS A 186 -5.12 -6.62 4.88
CA HIS A 186 -5.25 -7.89 4.15
C HIS A 186 -5.02 -7.68 2.64
N GLU A 187 -5.69 -6.71 2.02
CA GLU A 187 -5.48 -6.42 0.59
C GLU A 187 -4.05 -5.96 0.29
N MET A 188 -3.47 -5.11 1.14
CA MET A 188 -2.05 -4.75 1.03
C MET A 188 -1.10 -5.93 1.17
N ALA A 189 -1.52 -7.05 1.77
CA ALA A 189 -0.70 -8.26 1.87
C ALA A 189 -0.75 -9.10 0.59
N HIS A 190 -1.81 -8.98 -0.22
CA HIS A 190 -1.89 -9.58 -1.54
C HIS A 190 -1.01 -8.87 -2.56
N ALA A 191 -0.93 -7.54 -2.45
CA ALA A 191 -0.13 -6.67 -3.28
C ALA A 191 1.38 -6.91 -3.14
#